data_AF-A0A524FX86-F1
#
_entry.id   AF-A0A524FX86-F1
#
_cell.length_a   1.000
_cell.length_b   1.000
_cell.length_c   1.000
_cell.angle_alpha   90.00
_cell.angle_beta   90.00
_cell.angle_gamma   90.00
#
_symmetry.space_group_name_H-M   'P 1'
#
loop_
_entity.id
_entity.type
_entity.pdbx_description
1 polymer ?
#
loop_
_entity_poly.entity_id
_entity_poly.type
_entity_poly.pdbx_seq_one_letter_code
_entity_poly.pdbx_strand_id
1 'polypeptide(L)'
;METSGIYHHMIYKFLQSKRISTRWPFQILVVNPADAAGLPGRQKYDRIDAENLAKYLAKGLLKKGKPVIEVLEDLKAIFRMAAHLERNRTALKNRIKKTLDRAGIRPRYLDLNNQWVLHFLYHYIDQETSLGECIQALFKEEHPLAAIRNKIKKH
;
A
#
# COMPACT_ATOMS: atom_id res chain seq x y z
N MET A 1 7.83 -18.75 27.75
CA MET A 1 8.37 -17.99 26.60
C MET A 1 7.18 -17.65 25.74
N GLU A 2 6.68 -16.41 25.80
CA GLU A 2 5.50 -16.00 25.03
C GLU A 2 5.94 -15.58 23.62
N THR A 3 5.32 -16.14 22.59
CA THR A 3 5.63 -15.83 21.18
C THR A 3 4.39 -15.25 20.54
N SER A 4 4.18 -13.95 20.74
CA SER A 4 3.13 -13.21 20.04
C SER A 4 3.59 -12.94 18.61
N GLY A 5 2.90 -13.53 17.63
CA GLY A 5 3.10 -13.23 16.22
C GLY A 5 2.64 -11.81 15.92
N ILE A 6 3.48 -10.82 16.19
CA ILE A 6 3.20 -9.43 15.83
C ILE A 6 4.42 -8.81 15.16
N TYR A 7 4.25 -8.50 13.88
CA TYR A 7 5.27 -8.04 12.92
C TYR A 7 5.72 -6.59 13.12
N HIS A 8 5.38 -5.96 14.24
CA HIS A 8 5.65 -4.53 14.43
C HIS A 8 6.88 -4.31 15.30
N HIS A 9 7.88 -3.64 14.73
CA HIS A 9 9.14 -3.27 15.40
C HIS A 9 8.92 -2.56 16.75
N MET A 10 7.80 -1.84 16.89
CA MET A 10 7.39 -1.19 18.14
C MET A 10 7.19 -2.16 19.30
N ILE A 11 6.70 -3.37 19.07
CA ILE A 11 6.52 -4.36 20.14
C ILE A 11 7.86 -4.92 20.57
N TYR A 12 8.76 -5.21 19.62
CA TYR A 12 10.13 -5.59 19.94
C TYR A 12 10.82 -4.51 20.80
N LYS A 13 10.66 -3.24 20.42
CA LYS A 13 11.19 -2.09 21.19
C LYS A 13 10.58 -2.03 22.59
N PHE A 14 9.25 -2.10 22.70
CA PHE A 14 8.55 -2.08 23.98
C PHE A 14 9.04 -3.19 24.91
N LEU A 15 9.12 -4.43 24.41
CA LEU A 15 9.57 -5.58 25.18
C LEU A 15 11.04 -5.42 25.58
N GLN A 16 11.92 -4.93 24.70
CA GLN A 16 13.32 -4.68 25.05
C GLN A 16 13.47 -3.57 26.10
N SER A 17 12.75 -2.46 25.95
CA SER A 17 12.75 -1.39 26.96
C SER A 17 12.23 -1.88 28.31
N LYS A 18 11.16 -2.67 28.33
CA LYS A 18 10.62 -3.27 29.55
C LYS A 18 11.57 -4.27 30.19
N ARG A 19 12.25 -5.09 29.38
CA ARG A 19 13.27 -6.03 29.86
C ARG A 19 14.39 -5.30 30.60
N ILE A 20 14.86 -4.16 30.06
CA ILE A 20 15.87 -3.33 30.71
C ILE A 20 15.31 -2.72 32.01
N SER A 21 14.10 -2.13 31.96
CA SER A 21 13.53 -1.44 33.13
C SER A 21 13.18 -2.36 34.30
N THR A 22 12.76 -3.60 34.01
CA THR A 22 12.31 -4.59 35.02
C THR A 22 13.36 -5.64 35.36
N ARG A 23 14.57 -5.56 34.76
CA ARG A 23 15.63 -6.58 34.87
C ARG A 23 15.14 -8.00 34.57
N TRP A 24 14.31 -8.13 33.55
CA TRP A 24 13.71 -9.42 33.19
C TRP A 24 14.79 -10.37 32.62
N PRO A 25 14.94 -11.62 33.11
CA PRO A 25 16.06 -12.48 32.74
C PRO A 25 15.91 -13.11 31.35
N PHE A 26 14.73 -13.03 30.74
CA PHE A 26 14.45 -13.64 29.44
C PHE A 26 15.12 -12.88 28.29
N GLN A 27 15.56 -13.61 27.27
CA GLN A 27 16.08 -13.03 26.03
C GLN A 27 14.95 -12.86 25.01
N ILE A 28 14.87 -11.68 24.39
CA ILE A 28 13.95 -11.42 23.28
C ILE A 28 14.70 -11.71 21.98
N LEU A 29 14.11 -12.56 21.14
CA LEU A 29 14.70 -13.01 19.88
C LEU A 29 13.73 -12.73 18.74
N VAL A 30 14.26 -12.20 17.64
CA VAL A 30 13.55 -12.02 16.38
C VAL A 30 13.98 -13.15 15.46
N VAL A 31 13.03 -13.82 14.82
CA VAL A 31 13.29 -14.95 13.90
C VAL A 31 12.57 -14.67 12.60
N ASN A 32 13.15 -15.12 11.47
CA ASN A 32 12.49 -15.00 10.18
C ASN A 32 11.22 -15.86 10.17
N PRO A 33 10.04 -15.30 9.87
CA PRO A 33 8.79 -16.06 9.82
C PRO A 33 8.82 -17.19 8.78
N ALA A 34 9.63 -17.10 7.71
CA ALA A 34 9.80 -18.20 6.77
C ALA A 34 10.45 -19.44 7.42
N ASP A 35 11.44 -19.22 8.27
CA ASP A 35 12.11 -20.28 9.03
C ASP A 35 11.16 -20.89 10.08
N ALA A 36 10.21 -20.10 10.58
CA ALA A 36 9.16 -20.57 11.48
C ALA A 36 8.02 -21.32 10.74
N ALA A 37 7.68 -20.89 9.53
CA ALA A 37 6.60 -21.45 8.72
C ALA A 37 6.98 -22.79 8.05
N GLY A 38 8.27 -23.02 7.80
CA GLY A 38 8.79 -24.28 7.24
C GLY A 38 8.88 -25.43 8.25
N LEU A 39 8.48 -25.22 9.50
CA LEU A 39 8.57 -26.24 10.54
C LEU A 39 7.44 -27.28 10.39
N PRO A 40 7.76 -28.58 10.38
CA PRO A 40 6.75 -29.62 10.26
C PRO A 40 5.87 -29.65 11.51
N GLY A 41 4.54 -29.57 11.33
CA GLY A 41 3.58 -29.87 12.38
C GLY A 41 2.32 -29.01 12.39
N ARG A 42 1.19 -29.70 12.16
CA ARG A 42 -0.19 -29.43 12.60
C ARG A 42 -0.82 -28.03 12.46
N GLN A 43 -2.14 -28.05 12.54
CA GLN A 43 -3.01 -26.89 12.50
C GLN A 43 -2.67 -25.91 13.63
N LYS A 44 -2.61 -24.62 13.31
CA LYS A 44 -2.14 -23.54 14.18
C LYS A 44 -2.94 -23.46 15.49
N TYR A 45 -2.26 -23.61 16.63
CA TYR A 45 -2.82 -23.37 17.96
C TYR A 45 -1.82 -22.52 18.76
N ASP A 46 -2.18 -21.27 19.06
CA ASP A 46 -1.24 -20.23 19.53
C ASP A 46 -0.38 -20.64 20.74
N ARG A 47 -0.93 -21.40 21.69
CA ARG A 47 -0.19 -21.87 22.87
C ARG A 47 0.80 -23.00 22.56
N ILE A 48 0.39 -23.93 21.70
CA ILE A 48 1.22 -25.08 21.27
C ILE A 48 2.34 -24.58 20.35
N ASP A 49 2.06 -23.58 19.52
CA ASP A 49 3.04 -22.94 18.64
C ASP A 49 4.18 -22.28 19.44
N ALA A 50 3.87 -21.56 20.53
CA ALA A 50 4.89 -20.92 21.36
C ALA A 50 5.84 -21.94 22.02
N GLU A 51 5.30 -23.04 22.54
CA GLU A 51 6.12 -24.11 23.14
C GLU A 51 6.98 -24.82 22.09
N ASN A 52 6.42 -25.09 20.92
CA ASN A 52 7.15 -25.72 19.83
C ASN A 52 8.25 -24.81 19.27
N LEU A 53 7.99 -23.50 19.10
CA LEU A 53 8.99 -22.53 18.69
C LEU A 53 10.16 -22.47 19.70
N ALA A 54 9.87 -22.55 21.00
CA ALA A 54 10.90 -22.65 22.02
C ALA A 54 11.72 -23.94 21.90
N LYS A 55 11.07 -25.09 21.66
CA LYS A 55 11.76 -26.38 21.42
C LYS A 55 12.62 -26.33 20.15
N TYR A 56 12.14 -25.72 19.08
CA TYR A 56 12.89 -25.59 17.82
C TYR A 56 14.07 -24.65 17.95
N LEU A 57 13.91 -23.54 18.67
CA LEU A 57 15.01 -22.65 19.02
C LEU A 57 16.07 -23.37 19.88
N ALA A 58 15.65 -24.14 20.89
CA ALA A 58 16.55 -24.91 21.74
C ALA A 58 17.32 -26.00 20.97
N LYS A 59 16.69 -26.60 19.95
CA LYS A 59 17.31 -27.55 19.02
C LYS A 59 18.21 -26.89 17.96
N GLY A 60 18.33 -25.56 17.96
CA GLY A 60 19.13 -24.82 16.97
C GLY A 60 18.51 -24.75 15.57
N LEU A 61 17.23 -25.10 15.43
CA LEU A 61 16.52 -25.11 14.14
C LEU A 61 16.05 -23.72 13.72
N LEU A 62 15.93 -22.78 14.66
CA LEU A 62 15.60 -21.38 14.38
C LEU A 62 16.86 -20.52 14.45
N LYS A 63 17.15 -19.80 13.36
CA LYS A 63 18.25 -18.84 13.32
C LYS A 63 17.81 -17.51 13.93
N LYS A 64 18.67 -16.94 14.77
CA LYS A 64 18.48 -15.57 15.26
C LYS A 64 18.53 -14.62 14.07
N GLY A 65 17.43 -13.90 13.84
CA GLY A 65 17.32 -12.86 12.84
C GLY A 65 18.14 -11.63 13.23
N LYS A 66 18.33 -10.73 12.26
CA LYS A 66 18.94 -9.42 12.53
C LYS A 66 18.03 -8.61 13.46
N PRO A 67 18.61 -7.80 14.37
CA PRO A 67 17.83 -6.87 15.17
C PRO A 67 17.07 -5.91 14.24
N VAL A 68 15.91 -5.46 14.72
CA VAL A 68 15.09 -4.55 13.93
C VAL A 68 15.80 -3.19 13.82
N ILE A 69 16.00 -2.73 12.59
CA ILE A 69 16.56 -1.41 12.30
C ILE A 69 15.38 -0.51 11.95
N GLU A 70 15.06 0.44 12.83
CA GLU A 70 13.87 1.31 12.73
C GLU A 70 13.82 2.02 11.37
N VAL A 71 14.92 2.65 10.97
CA VAL A 71 15.05 3.36 9.69
C VAL A 71 14.71 2.47 8.49
N LEU A 72 15.06 1.18 8.53
CA LEU A 72 14.75 0.25 7.44
C LEU A 72 13.27 -0.15 7.43
N GLU A 73 12.63 -0.27 8.59
CA GLU A 73 11.20 -0.56 8.67
C GLU A 73 10.34 0.62 8.23
N ASP A 74 10.73 1.84 8.60
CA ASP A 74 10.09 3.06 8.13
C ASP A 74 10.23 3.21 6.62
N LEU A 75 11.43 2.97 6.08
CA LEU A 75 11.68 2.98 4.65
C LEU A 75 10.80 1.94 3.92
N LYS A 76 10.72 0.71 4.44
CA LYS A 76 9.81 -0.31 3.90
C LYS A 76 8.35 0.13 3.96
N ALA A 77 7.92 0.79 5.04
CA ALA A 77 6.56 1.29 5.17
C ALA A 77 6.25 2.35 4.10
N ILE A 78 7.18 3.28 3.85
CA ILE A 78 7.08 4.28 2.78
C ILE A 78 6.94 3.60 1.41
N PHE A 79 7.81 2.63 1.08
CA PHE A 79 7.73 1.91 -0.19
C PHE A 79 6.43 1.11 -0.34
N ARG A 80 5.96 0.45 0.72
CA ARG A 80 4.65 -0.24 0.72
C ARG A 80 3.51 0.72 0.48
N MET A 81 3.54 1.91 1.09
CA MET A 81 2.54 2.96 0.89
C MET A 81 2.57 3.47 -0.55
N ALA A 82 3.74 3.77 -1.11
CA ALA A 82 3.89 4.19 -2.49
C ALA A 82 3.31 3.15 -3.47
N ALA A 83 3.61 1.87 -3.26
CA ALA A 83 3.05 0.78 -4.06
C ALA A 83 1.52 0.67 -3.91
N HIS A 84 0.98 0.91 -2.71
CA HIS A 84 -0.47 0.92 -2.48
C HIS A 84 -1.15 2.10 -3.19
N LEU A 85 -0.56 3.30 -3.12
CA LEU A 85 -1.06 4.49 -3.82
C LEU A 85 -1.10 4.27 -5.34
N GLU A 86 -0.07 3.67 -5.93
CA GLU A 86 -0.07 3.41 -7.37
C GLU A 86 -1.17 2.40 -7.76
N ARG A 87 -1.36 1.32 -6.97
CA ARG A 87 -2.47 0.38 -7.20
C ARG A 87 -3.83 1.07 -7.10
N ASN A 88 -4.02 1.93 -6.10
CA ASN A 88 -5.26 2.70 -5.92
C ASN A 88 -5.49 3.66 -7.09
N ARG A 89 -4.43 4.32 -7.58
CA ARG A 89 -4.48 5.18 -8.77
C ARG A 89 -4.92 4.38 -10.00
N THR A 90 -4.35 3.20 -10.25
CA THR A 90 -4.75 2.32 -11.36
C THR A 90 -6.21 1.87 -11.21
N ALA A 91 -6.61 1.44 -10.02
CA ALA A 91 -7.99 1.00 -9.74
C ALA A 91 -9.00 2.12 -9.99
N LEU A 92 -8.69 3.33 -9.53
CA LEU A 92 -9.54 4.52 -9.74
C LEU A 92 -9.68 4.86 -11.22
N LYS A 93 -8.58 4.85 -11.99
CA LYS A 93 -8.62 5.07 -13.44
C LYS A 93 -9.51 4.06 -14.15
N ASN A 94 -9.37 2.78 -13.80
CA ASN A 94 -10.18 1.72 -14.39
C ASN A 94 -11.66 1.88 -14.02
N ARG A 95 -11.95 2.35 -12.80
CA ARG A 95 -13.32 2.67 -12.38
C ARG A 95 -13.90 3.82 -13.19
N ILE A 96 -13.15 4.91 -13.39
CA ILE A 96 -13.57 6.06 -14.22
C ILE A 96 -13.87 5.59 -15.65
N LYS A 97 -12.97 4.83 -16.29
CA LYS A 97 -13.19 4.29 -17.65
C LYS A 97 -14.48 3.48 -17.71
N LYS A 98 -14.68 2.54 -16.78
CA LYS A 98 -15.90 1.71 -16.73
C LYS A 98 -17.17 2.53 -16.50
N THR A 99 -17.13 3.58 -15.68
CA THR A 99 -18.28 4.46 -15.45
C THR A 99 -18.62 5.24 -16.71
N LEU A 100 -17.61 5.81 -17.38
CA LEU A 100 -17.81 6.51 -18.65
C LEU A 100 -18.35 5.58 -19.74
N ASP A 101 -17.79 4.38 -19.87
CA ASP A 101 -18.26 3.38 -20.83
C ASP A 101 -19.73 3.00 -20.59
N ARG A 102 -20.16 2.86 -19.33
CA ARG A 102 -21.57 2.59 -18.98
C ARG A 102 -22.50 3.75 -19.30
N ALA A 103 -22.01 4.98 -19.22
CA ALA A 103 -22.74 6.17 -19.65
C ALA A 103 -22.76 6.34 -21.18
N GLY A 104 -22.21 5.39 -21.95
CA GLY A 104 -22.11 5.47 -23.41
C GLY A 104 -20.94 6.33 -23.91
N ILE A 105 -20.10 6.83 -23.01
CA ILE A 105 -18.96 7.69 -23.31
C ILE A 105 -17.72 6.81 -23.50
N ARG A 106 -17.37 6.49 -24.74
CA ARG A 106 -16.15 5.72 -25.04
C ARG A 106 -14.93 6.63 -25.17
N PRO A 107 -13.99 6.61 -24.21
CA PRO A 107 -12.84 7.49 -24.22
C PRO A 107 -11.70 6.90 -25.08
N ARG A 108 -11.87 6.78 -26.41
CA ARG A 108 -10.80 6.23 -27.28
C ARG A 108 -9.49 7.03 -27.25
N TYR A 109 -9.56 8.33 -26.90
CA TYR A 109 -8.42 9.24 -26.85
C TYR A 109 -8.26 9.93 -25.47
N LEU A 110 -9.00 9.48 -24.45
CA LEU A 110 -8.97 10.11 -23.13
C LEU A 110 -7.90 9.43 -22.27
N ASP A 111 -6.71 9.99 -22.26
CA ASP A 111 -5.64 9.50 -21.39
C ASP A 111 -5.77 10.08 -19.98
N LEU A 112 -6.26 9.26 -19.05
CA LEU A 112 -6.39 9.60 -17.63
C LEU A 112 -5.04 9.78 -16.90
N ASN A 113 -3.91 9.57 -17.57
CA ASN A 113 -2.59 9.99 -17.06
C ASN A 113 -2.35 11.49 -17.26
N ASN A 114 -3.03 12.12 -18.22
CA ASN A 114 -2.86 13.52 -18.52
C ASN A 114 -3.66 14.38 -17.56
N GLN A 115 -2.99 15.36 -16.93
CA GLN A 115 -3.63 16.30 -16.01
C GLN A 115 -4.83 17.02 -16.63
N TRP A 116 -4.77 17.28 -17.94
CA TRP A 116 -5.89 17.88 -18.68
C TRP A 116 -7.18 17.08 -18.61
N VAL A 117 -7.11 15.75 -18.67
CA VAL A 117 -8.31 14.90 -18.60
C VAL A 117 -8.95 14.96 -17.22
N LEU A 118 -8.14 15.05 -16.16
CA LEU A 118 -8.65 15.22 -14.80
C LEU A 118 -9.34 16.58 -14.65
N HIS A 119 -8.72 17.66 -15.13
CA HIS A 119 -9.32 19.00 -15.10
C HIS A 119 -10.59 19.08 -15.94
N PHE A 120 -10.65 18.40 -17.09
CA PHE A 120 -11.85 18.27 -17.89
C PHE A 120 -12.98 17.57 -17.12
N LEU A 121 -12.69 16.45 -16.45
CA LEU A 121 -13.71 15.72 -15.68
C LEU A 121 -14.24 16.53 -14.51
N TYR A 122 -13.39 17.27 -13.79
CA TYR A 122 -13.85 18.19 -12.73
C TYR A 122 -14.79 19.26 -13.29
N HIS A 123 -14.39 19.89 -14.39
CA HIS A 123 -15.21 20.91 -15.04
C HIS A 123 -16.53 20.35 -15.58
N TYR A 124 -16.54 19.11 -16.08
CA TYR A 124 -17.74 18.45 -16.56
C TYR A 124 -18.72 18.11 -15.43
N ILE A 125 -18.22 17.70 -14.26
CA ILE A 125 -19.07 17.37 -13.10
C ILE A 125 -19.81 18.62 -12.58
N ASP A 126 -19.19 19.80 -12.68
CA ASP A 126 -19.77 21.07 -12.23
C ASP A 126 -20.80 21.66 -13.22
N GLN A 127 -21.04 21.00 -14.36
CA GLN A 127 -21.98 21.47 -15.38
C GLN A 127 -23.14 20.48 -15.58
N GLU A 128 -24.37 20.99 -15.72
CA GLU A 128 -25.56 20.19 -16.06
C GLU A 128 -25.68 19.89 -17.57
N THR A 129 -24.61 20.12 -18.35
CA THR A 129 -24.64 19.99 -19.81
C THR A 129 -24.30 18.57 -20.26
N SER A 130 -24.74 18.21 -21.45
CA SER A 130 -24.32 16.94 -22.05
C SER A 130 -22.82 16.97 -22.37
N LEU A 131 -22.17 15.80 -22.39
CA LEU A 131 -20.74 15.71 -22.72
C LEU A 131 -20.42 16.38 -24.08
N GLY A 132 -21.32 16.21 -25.06
CA GLY A 132 -21.18 16.80 -26.39
C GLY A 132 -21.16 18.33 -26.35
N GLU A 133 -22.07 18.94 -25.58
CA GLU A 133 -22.13 20.39 -25.40
C GLU A 133 -20.92 20.92 -24.64
N CYS A 134 -20.50 20.24 -23.57
CA CYS A 134 -19.32 20.63 -22.80
C CYS A 134 -18.05 20.60 -23.67
N ILE A 135 -17.89 19.54 -24.48
CA ILE A 135 -16.78 19.44 -25.45
C ILE A 135 -16.88 20.55 -26.49
N GLN A 136 -18.05 20.81 -27.07
CA GLN A 136 -18.23 21.86 -28.06
C GLN A 136 -17.97 23.27 -27.50
N ALA A 137 -18.38 23.54 -26.26
CA ALA A 137 -18.10 24.79 -25.56
C ALA A 137 -16.58 24.99 -25.38
N LEU A 138 -15.85 23.92 -24.99
CA LEU A 138 -14.39 23.94 -24.88
C LEU A 138 -13.66 24.17 -26.21
N PHE A 139 -14.29 23.87 -27.34
CA PHE A 139 -13.75 24.16 -28.66
C PHE A 139 -14.15 25.53 -29.20
N LYS A 140 -15.25 26.11 -28.70
CA LYS A 140 -15.78 27.41 -29.15
C LYS A 140 -15.23 28.58 -28.36
N GLU A 141 -15.01 28.42 -27.06
CA GLU A 141 -14.44 29.46 -26.20
C GLU A 141 -12.93 29.28 -26.05
N GLU A 142 -12.19 30.39 -25.89
CA GLU A 142 -10.81 30.40 -25.37
C GLU A 142 -10.84 30.00 -23.90
N HIS A 143 -11.26 28.77 -23.63
CA HIS A 143 -11.46 28.27 -22.29
C HIS A 143 -10.08 28.08 -21.62
N PRO A 144 -9.91 28.35 -20.32
CA PRO A 144 -8.63 28.17 -19.62
C PRO A 144 -8.04 26.74 -19.76
N LEU A 145 -8.90 25.75 -20.01
CA LEU A 145 -8.52 24.36 -20.29
C LEU A 145 -7.91 24.15 -21.70
N ALA A 146 -8.16 25.04 -22.66
CA ALA A 146 -7.55 25.01 -23.99
C ALA A 146 -6.05 25.29 -23.93
N ALA A 147 -5.62 26.21 -23.05
CA ALA A 147 -4.20 26.51 -22.82
C ALA A 147 -3.44 25.30 -22.26
N ILE A 148 -4.05 24.55 -21.34
CA ILE A 148 -3.48 23.33 -20.75
C ILE A 148 -3.43 22.19 -21.79
N ARG A 149 -4.47 22.05 -22.61
CA ARG A 149 -4.52 21.07 -23.72
C ARG A 149 -3.40 21.27 -24.73
N ASN A 150 -3.18 22.52 -25.14
CA ASN A 150 -2.20 22.88 -26.17
C ASN A 150 -0.75 22.71 -25.68
N LYS A 151 -0.49 22.85 -24.37
CA LYS A 151 0.82 22.53 -23.78
C LYS A 151 1.15 21.04 -23.82
N ILE A 152 0.16 20.16 -23.71
CA ILE A 152 0.36 18.70 -23.74
C ILE A 152 0.64 18.19 -25.16
N LYS A 153 0.07 18.80 -26.21
CA LYS A 153 0.36 18.42 -27.60
C LYS A 153 1.80 18.72 -28.06
N LYS A 154 2.55 19.53 -27.32
CA LYS A 154 3.93 19.94 -27.66
C LYS A 154 5.02 19.06 -27.02
N HIS A 155 4.64 18.05 -26.25
CA HIS A 155 5.53 17.04 -25.66
C HIS A 155 5.11 15.64 -26.10
#